data_AF-A0A7S0BZ85-F1
#
_entry.id   AF-A0A7S0BZ85-F1
#
_cell.length_a   1.000
_cell.length_b   1.000
_cell.length_c   1.000
_cell.angle_alpha   90.00
_cell.angle_beta   90.00
_cell.angle_gamma   90.00
#
_symmetry.space_group_name_H-M   'P 1'
#
loop_
_entity.id
_entity.type
_entity.pdbx_description
1 polymer ?
#
loop_
_entity_poly.entity_id
_entity_poly.type
_entity_poly.pdbx_seq_one_letter_code
_entity_poly.pdbx_strand_id
1 'polypeptide(L)'
;NIPISGGIQRHVTNLGFAPDAGHFASVPSSQLNNDIVSDIIRRFLPTLEQERGRGSKFENVENILAEASARVSNMPSPIPHVYALPSPLLCTLGAPNQFLHPAAIAGYVGPPPGRTFAEAPFFYKNNDPKTFTKLANIWCESAVLSQKCESALQISGLFGLFGATRLVRGVLAELDAHLWPLKIRELFASFSFRFSARLHAARLPMVPVNDEDNDKEGRGNADKKQQRLRFDTNSRAIVDDIGHGLVVLLGIAKIVKQDMPHTMQLVLEQQVYVKKEFVVFCDGKLVLEGRDLHESGAPQAYGVNDLEGLRGLVTMQKMNLTTNVDTTNDEK
;
A
#
# COMPACT_ATOMS: atom_id res chain seq x y z
N ASN A 1 37.54 -0.79 68.97
CA ASN A 1 36.49 -1.64 69.60
C ASN A 1 35.13 -1.04 69.33
N ILE A 2 34.27 -1.88 68.75
CA ILE A 2 32.79 -1.95 68.59
C ILE A 2 31.90 -0.92 69.35
N PRO A 3 30.64 -0.68 68.90
CA PRO A 3 30.09 0.65 68.61
C PRO A 3 28.82 0.93 69.43
N ILE A 4 27.90 1.80 68.96
CA ILE A 4 26.44 1.50 68.93
C ILE A 4 25.66 2.50 68.05
N SER A 5 24.58 1.98 67.47
CA SER A 5 23.62 2.46 66.47
C SER A 5 22.98 3.86 66.60
N GLY A 6 22.49 4.37 65.45
CA GLY A 6 21.06 4.67 65.32
C GLY A 6 20.70 6.06 64.77
N GLY A 7 20.02 6.12 63.62
CA GLY A 7 19.40 7.36 63.10
C GLY A 7 19.17 7.36 61.59
N ILE A 8 17.91 7.28 61.16
CA ILE A 8 17.50 7.33 59.74
C ILE A 8 17.23 8.79 59.33
N GLN A 9 17.79 9.25 58.21
CA GLN A 9 17.15 10.26 57.35
C GLN A 9 17.65 10.22 55.90
N ARG A 10 16.83 10.74 54.96
CA ARG A 10 16.98 10.61 53.50
C ARG A 10 17.68 11.85 52.89
N HIS A 11 18.55 11.67 51.89
CA HIS A 11 18.30 12.03 50.48
C HIS A 11 19.55 11.91 49.57
N VAL A 12 19.35 11.26 48.41
CA VAL A 12 19.90 11.53 47.05
C VAL A 12 21.27 12.22 46.97
N THR A 13 22.34 11.52 46.58
CA THR A 13 22.92 11.47 45.21
C THR A 13 24.11 10.49 45.25
N ASN A 14 24.62 9.86 44.17
CA ASN A 14 24.25 9.79 42.75
C ASN A 14 24.61 8.38 42.22
N LEU A 15 24.07 7.97 41.05
CA LEU A 15 24.45 6.73 40.36
C LEU A 15 24.54 6.94 38.84
N GLY A 16 25.34 6.09 38.18
CA GLY A 16 25.94 6.30 36.86
C GLY A 16 25.01 6.65 35.69
N PHE A 17 25.56 7.44 34.77
CA PHE A 17 24.99 7.69 33.45
C PHE A 17 25.03 6.41 32.59
N ALA A 18 23.86 6.00 32.11
CA ALA A 18 23.67 5.08 30.99
C ALA A 18 23.03 5.86 29.82
N PRO A 19 23.20 5.42 28.56
CA PRO A 19 22.85 6.26 27.40
C PRO A 19 21.34 6.27 27.13
N ASP A 20 20.76 7.47 27.03
CA ASP A 20 19.37 7.68 26.64
C ASP A 20 19.13 7.30 25.16
N ALA A 21 18.65 6.09 24.94
CA ALA A 21 17.88 5.77 23.73
C ALA A 21 16.49 6.43 23.87
N GLY A 22 16.36 7.64 23.32
CA GLY A 22 15.20 8.50 23.51
C GLY A 22 13.86 7.79 23.31
N HIS A 23 13.04 7.76 24.38
CA HIS A 23 11.65 7.37 24.30
C HIS A 23 10.89 8.34 23.39
N PHE A 24 10.57 7.90 22.17
CA PHE A 24 9.55 8.56 21.36
C PHE A 24 8.20 8.41 22.07
N ALA A 25 7.79 9.46 22.77
CA ALA A 25 6.47 9.56 23.35
C ALA A 25 5.42 9.40 22.24
N SER A 26 4.57 8.38 22.37
CA SER A 26 3.46 8.15 21.45
C SER A 26 2.48 9.32 21.51
N VAL A 27 2.42 10.10 20.42
CA VAL A 27 1.52 11.26 20.33
C VAL A 27 0.05 10.77 20.42
N PRO A 28 -0.83 11.40 21.24
CA PRO A 28 -2.18 10.89 21.56
C PRO A 28 -3.14 10.68 20.37
N SER A 29 -2.75 11.06 19.15
CA SER A 29 -3.56 10.85 17.94
C SER A 29 -3.84 9.38 17.61
N SER A 30 -3.07 8.41 18.16
CA SER A 30 -3.39 6.99 18.02
C SER A 30 -4.66 6.63 18.81
N GLN A 31 -4.78 7.04 20.08
CA GLN A 31 -5.93 6.72 20.93
C GLN A 31 -7.25 7.15 20.30
N LEU A 32 -7.37 8.41 19.86
CA LEU A 32 -8.60 8.93 19.26
C LEU A 32 -9.04 8.18 17.99
N ASN A 33 -8.10 7.61 17.22
CA ASN A 33 -8.42 6.82 16.02
C ASN A 33 -8.74 5.36 16.35
N ASN A 34 -8.03 4.77 17.31
CA ASN A 34 -8.26 3.40 17.77
C ASN A 34 -9.60 3.26 18.50
N ASP A 35 -10.07 4.32 19.18
CA ASP A 35 -11.41 4.39 19.77
C ASP A 35 -12.50 4.39 18.68
N ILE A 36 -12.33 5.14 17.58
CA ILE A 36 -13.29 5.17 16.47
C ILE A 36 -13.35 3.82 15.75
N VAL A 37 -12.20 3.21 15.46
CA VAL A 37 -12.13 1.89 14.83
C VAL A 37 -12.73 0.83 15.76
N SER A 38 -12.39 0.86 17.05
CA SER A 38 -12.98 -0.03 18.07
C SER A 38 -14.50 0.15 18.21
N ASP A 39 -15.02 1.38 18.16
CA ASP A 39 -16.46 1.65 18.24
C ASP A 39 -17.20 1.16 16.98
N ILE A 40 -16.59 1.30 15.80
CA ILE A 40 -17.09 0.68 14.56
C ILE A 40 -17.10 -0.86 14.69
N ILE A 41 -16.02 -1.50 15.12
CA ILE A 41 -15.99 -2.97 15.24
C ILE A 41 -17.00 -3.45 16.30
N ARG A 42 -16.98 -2.85 17.49
CA ARG A 42 -17.80 -3.24 18.64
C ARG A 42 -19.29 -3.03 18.39
N ARG A 43 -19.69 -2.05 17.56
CA ARG A 43 -21.10 -1.87 17.15
C ARG A 43 -21.49 -2.69 15.93
N PHE A 44 -20.62 -2.82 14.91
CA PHE A 44 -21.01 -3.38 13.62
C PHE A 44 -20.82 -4.89 13.54
N LEU A 45 -19.82 -5.48 14.21
CA LEU A 45 -19.58 -6.93 14.16
C LEU A 45 -20.80 -7.74 14.65
N PRO A 46 -21.45 -7.38 15.79
CA PRO A 46 -22.66 -8.07 16.22
C PRO A 46 -23.84 -7.89 15.26
N THR A 47 -23.98 -6.72 14.63
CA THR A 47 -25.03 -6.46 13.63
C THR A 47 -24.80 -7.29 12.36
N LEU A 48 -23.56 -7.39 11.87
CA LEU A 48 -23.21 -8.24 10.72
C LEU A 48 -23.49 -9.73 11.00
N GLU A 49 -23.20 -10.20 12.22
CA GLU A 49 -23.52 -11.56 12.66
C GLU A 49 -25.02 -11.80 12.82
N GLN A 50 -25.77 -10.82 13.32
CA GLN A 50 -27.22 -10.90 13.50
C GLN A 50 -27.98 -10.86 12.16
N GLU A 51 -27.56 -10.03 11.22
CA GLU A 51 -28.16 -9.93 9.88
C GLU A 51 -27.84 -11.18 9.04
N ARG A 52 -26.65 -11.77 9.19
CA ARG A 52 -26.28 -13.06 8.60
C ARG A 52 -27.25 -14.19 8.99
N GLY A 53 -27.86 -14.11 10.18
CA GLY A 53 -28.87 -15.08 10.64
C GLY A 53 -30.30 -14.81 10.15
N ARG A 54 -30.59 -13.67 9.53
CA ARG A 54 -31.96 -13.21 9.23
C ARG A 54 -32.34 -13.10 7.76
N GLY A 55 -31.38 -13.28 6.84
CA GLY A 55 -31.63 -13.17 5.39
C GLY A 55 -32.09 -11.77 4.94
N SER A 56 -31.86 -10.77 5.78
CA SER A 56 -32.23 -9.37 5.57
C SER A 56 -31.29 -8.70 4.56
N LYS A 57 -31.77 -7.62 3.92
CA LYS A 57 -31.11 -7.01 2.77
C LYS A 57 -29.86 -6.22 3.18
N PHE A 58 -28.78 -6.44 2.43
CA PHE A 58 -27.49 -5.75 2.58
C PHE A 58 -27.58 -4.20 2.54
N GLU A 59 -28.66 -3.62 2.01
CA GLU A 59 -28.90 -2.16 1.95
C GLU A 59 -28.65 -1.44 3.29
N ASN A 60 -29.07 -2.02 4.43
CA ASN A 60 -28.85 -1.38 5.74
C ASN A 60 -27.36 -1.33 6.11
N VAL A 61 -26.58 -2.36 5.78
CA VAL A 61 -25.13 -2.41 6.06
C VAL A 61 -24.40 -1.39 5.18
N GLU A 62 -24.77 -1.29 3.90
CA GLU A 62 -24.16 -0.32 2.97
C GLU A 62 -24.42 1.13 3.39
N ASN A 63 -25.65 1.47 3.80
CA ASN A 63 -26.01 2.82 4.26
C ASN A 63 -25.22 3.24 5.51
N ILE A 64 -25.15 2.40 6.55
CA ILE A 64 -24.48 2.74 7.81
C ILE A 64 -22.96 2.87 7.60
N LEU A 65 -22.36 1.98 6.81
CA LEU A 65 -20.94 2.09 6.45
C LEU A 65 -20.67 3.34 5.58
N ALA A 66 -21.63 3.75 4.73
CA ALA A 66 -21.50 4.95 3.89
C ALA A 66 -21.48 6.22 4.74
N GLU A 67 -22.34 6.30 5.77
CA GLU A 67 -22.26 7.36 6.77
C GLU A 67 -20.91 7.38 7.49
N ALA A 68 -20.38 6.22 7.91
CA ALA A 68 -19.09 6.15 8.59
C ALA A 68 -17.94 6.65 7.67
N SER A 69 -17.94 6.24 6.41
CA SER A 69 -16.94 6.68 5.42
C SER A 69 -17.07 8.18 5.07
N ALA A 70 -18.30 8.71 5.01
CA ALA A 70 -18.55 10.14 4.84
C ALA A 70 -18.04 10.95 6.04
N ARG A 71 -18.29 10.51 7.28
CA ARG A 71 -17.76 11.15 8.51
C ARG A 71 -16.24 11.19 8.51
N VAL A 72 -15.56 10.09 8.19
CA VAL A 72 -14.09 10.04 8.09
C VAL A 72 -13.57 10.94 6.94
N SER A 73 -14.25 10.96 5.79
CA SER A 73 -13.85 11.75 4.64
C SER A 73 -13.97 13.26 4.87
N ASN A 74 -14.97 13.68 5.65
CA ASN A 74 -15.29 15.08 5.98
C ASN A 74 -14.48 15.62 7.17
N MET A 75 -13.70 14.80 7.87
CA MET A 75 -12.76 15.32 8.87
C MET A 75 -11.75 16.26 8.19
N PRO A 76 -11.40 17.40 8.82
CA PRO A 76 -10.38 18.30 8.30
C PRO A 76 -9.10 17.49 8.03
N SER A 77 -8.52 17.68 6.85
CA SER A 77 -7.33 16.90 6.48
C SER A 77 -6.25 17.16 7.53
N PRO A 78 -5.64 16.12 8.13
CA PRO A 78 -4.66 16.32 9.17
C PRO A 78 -3.52 17.19 8.65
N ILE A 79 -3.02 18.07 9.51
CA ILE A 79 -1.79 18.83 9.24
C ILE A 79 -0.73 17.82 8.77
N PRO A 80 0.00 18.08 7.67
CA PRO A 80 0.99 17.14 7.17
C PRO A 80 2.09 16.93 8.22
N HIS A 81 2.03 15.79 8.90
CA HIS A 81 3.05 15.39 9.85
C HIS A 81 4.21 14.72 9.10
N VAL A 82 5.39 15.34 9.18
CA VAL A 82 6.64 14.72 8.71
C VAL A 82 7.17 13.85 9.84
N TYR A 83 7.35 12.55 9.56
CA TYR A 83 7.95 11.60 10.50
C TYR A 83 9.29 11.12 9.95
N ALA A 84 10.31 11.07 10.80
CA ALA A 84 11.53 10.33 10.48
C ALA A 84 11.20 8.84 10.41
N LEU A 85 11.53 8.19 9.29
CA LEU A 85 11.30 6.76 9.11
C LEU A 85 12.51 5.95 9.58
N PRO A 86 12.32 4.80 10.24
CA PRO A 86 13.44 3.96 10.73
C PRO A 86 14.29 3.35 9.60
N SER A 87 13.75 3.29 8.38
CA SER A 87 14.39 2.76 7.18
C SER A 87 13.75 3.35 5.91
N PRO A 88 14.52 3.65 4.85
CA PRO A 88 13.98 4.06 3.55
C PRO A 88 13.13 2.98 2.88
N LEU A 89 13.36 1.70 3.21
CA LEU A 89 12.58 0.58 2.69
C LEU A 89 11.08 0.72 3.03
N LEU A 90 10.75 1.49 4.07
CA LEU A 90 9.39 1.80 4.48
C LEU A 90 8.65 2.71 3.48
N CYS A 91 9.36 3.58 2.76
CA CYS A 91 8.77 4.33 1.64
C CYS A 91 8.34 3.39 0.53
N THR A 92 9.19 2.42 0.18
CA THR A 92 8.92 1.43 -0.87
C THR A 92 7.81 0.47 -0.46
N LEU A 93 7.92 -0.18 0.70
CA LEU A 93 6.94 -1.18 1.15
C LEU A 93 5.59 -0.54 1.54
N GLY A 94 5.62 0.66 2.12
CA GLY A 94 4.44 1.35 2.65
C GLY A 94 3.61 2.14 1.62
N ALA A 95 4.10 2.35 0.40
CA ALA A 95 3.39 3.09 -0.65
C ALA A 95 2.19 2.29 -1.19
N PRO A 96 0.92 2.73 -1.01
CA PRO A 96 -0.22 1.94 -1.45
C PRO A 96 -0.47 2.01 -2.96
N ASN A 97 -0.11 3.13 -3.59
CA ASN A 97 -0.42 3.43 -4.98
C ASN A 97 0.18 2.38 -5.95
N GLN A 98 1.38 1.89 -5.62
CA GLN A 98 2.15 0.95 -6.45
C GLN A 98 1.42 -0.36 -6.76
N PHE A 99 0.47 -0.80 -5.94
CA PHE A 99 -0.39 -1.96 -6.22
C PHE A 99 -1.86 -1.58 -6.37
N LEU A 100 -2.29 -0.45 -5.79
CA LEU A 100 -3.66 0.04 -5.88
C LEU A 100 -4.03 0.45 -7.32
N HIS A 101 -3.17 1.19 -8.01
CA HIS A 101 -3.45 1.59 -9.40
C HIS A 101 -3.41 0.38 -10.35
N PRO A 102 -2.37 -0.47 -10.34
CA PRO A 102 -2.37 -1.72 -11.11
C PRO A 102 -3.60 -2.59 -10.88
N ALA A 103 -3.98 -2.86 -9.63
CA ALA A 103 -5.13 -3.73 -9.35
C ALA A 103 -6.44 -3.15 -9.90
N ALA A 104 -6.72 -1.86 -9.68
CA ALA A 104 -7.91 -1.20 -10.21
C ALA A 104 -7.95 -1.15 -11.74
N ILE A 105 -6.80 -0.89 -12.40
CA ILE A 105 -6.73 -0.86 -13.87
C ILE A 105 -7.00 -2.25 -14.47
N ALA A 106 -6.56 -3.32 -13.80
CA ALA A 106 -6.84 -4.70 -14.22
C ALA A 106 -8.35 -5.00 -14.30
N GLY A 107 -9.14 -4.48 -13.35
CA GLY A 107 -10.60 -4.67 -13.31
C GLY A 107 -11.37 -4.08 -14.49
N TYR A 108 -10.86 -2.99 -15.09
CA TYR A 108 -11.52 -2.34 -16.22
C TYR A 108 -10.94 -2.71 -17.58
N VAL A 109 -9.62 -2.70 -17.70
CA VAL A 109 -8.93 -2.66 -18.99
C VAL A 109 -8.34 -4.03 -19.37
N GLY A 110 -8.40 -5.02 -18.45
CA GLY A 110 -7.73 -6.32 -18.46
C GLY A 110 -7.44 -6.96 -19.84
N PRO A 111 -6.27 -7.60 -19.99
CA PRO A 111 -5.68 -7.92 -21.30
C PRO A 111 -6.60 -8.78 -22.20
N PRO A 112 -6.56 -8.57 -23.53
CA PRO A 112 -5.62 -7.71 -24.26
C PRO A 112 -6.00 -6.21 -24.27
N PRO A 113 -5.02 -5.29 -24.46
CA PRO A 113 -5.30 -3.87 -24.68
C PRO A 113 -6.20 -3.66 -25.90
N GLY A 114 -7.06 -2.64 -25.85
CA GLY A 114 -7.93 -2.24 -26.96
C GLY A 114 -9.36 -1.90 -26.56
N ARG A 115 -9.78 -2.17 -25.31
CA ARG A 115 -11.12 -1.81 -24.82
C ARG A 115 -11.35 -0.30 -24.89
N THR A 116 -12.45 0.10 -25.52
CA THR A 116 -12.89 1.49 -25.67
C THR A 116 -14.19 1.77 -24.92
N PHE A 117 -14.40 3.01 -24.52
CA PHE A 117 -15.44 3.45 -23.60
C PHE A 117 -16.11 4.73 -24.13
N ALA A 118 -17.39 4.94 -23.76
CA ALA A 118 -18.15 6.14 -24.14
C ALA A 118 -17.90 7.34 -23.19
N GLU A 119 -17.46 7.07 -21.96
CA GLU A 119 -16.96 8.04 -20.99
C GLU A 119 -15.80 7.42 -20.19
N ALA A 120 -14.99 8.24 -19.51
CA ALA A 120 -13.89 7.74 -18.69
C ALA A 120 -14.45 7.05 -17.43
N PRO A 121 -14.21 5.74 -17.18
CA PRO A 121 -14.74 5.07 -15.99
C PRO A 121 -14.22 5.68 -14.68
N PHE A 122 -15.00 5.60 -13.60
CA PHE A 122 -14.51 5.93 -12.26
C PHE A 122 -13.39 4.98 -11.85
N PHE A 123 -12.25 5.51 -11.40
CA PHE A 123 -11.06 4.70 -11.10
C PHE A 123 -11.31 3.67 -9.99
N TYR A 124 -12.05 4.06 -8.94
CA TYR A 124 -12.27 3.23 -7.75
C TYR A 124 -13.70 2.71 -7.61
N LYS A 125 -14.68 3.58 -7.92
CA LYS A 125 -16.09 3.40 -7.55
C LYS A 125 -16.78 2.19 -8.19
N ASN A 126 -16.47 1.88 -9.45
CA ASN A 126 -17.21 0.87 -10.21
C ASN A 126 -16.42 -0.43 -10.45
N ASN A 127 -15.32 -0.65 -9.70
CA ASN A 127 -14.56 -1.91 -9.78
C ASN A 127 -15.42 -3.09 -9.34
N ASP A 128 -15.22 -4.23 -9.99
CA ASP A 128 -15.90 -5.47 -9.63
C ASP A 128 -15.33 -6.06 -8.31
N PRO A 129 -16.07 -6.95 -7.62
CA PRO A 129 -15.60 -7.56 -6.37
C PRO A 129 -14.28 -8.34 -6.49
N LYS A 130 -14.00 -9.00 -7.63
CA LYS A 130 -12.76 -9.80 -7.81
C LYS A 130 -11.53 -8.90 -7.89
N THR A 131 -11.67 -7.68 -8.40
CA THR A 131 -10.60 -6.67 -8.35
C THR A 131 -10.24 -6.33 -6.90
N PHE A 132 -11.22 -6.22 -6.01
CA PHE A 132 -10.97 -6.04 -4.57
C PHE A 132 -10.40 -7.31 -3.90
N THR A 133 -10.78 -8.52 -4.34
CA THR A 133 -10.10 -9.77 -3.94
C THR A 133 -8.62 -9.74 -4.29
N LYS A 134 -8.28 -9.38 -5.54
CA LYS A 134 -6.90 -9.33 -6.04
C LYS A 134 -6.08 -8.31 -5.27
N LEU A 135 -6.63 -7.12 -5.04
CA LEU A 135 -6.02 -6.07 -4.22
C LEU A 135 -5.80 -6.53 -2.76
N ALA A 136 -6.79 -7.18 -2.14
CA ALA A 136 -6.67 -7.71 -0.78
C ALA A 136 -5.55 -8.76 -0.65
N ASN A 137 -5.40 -9.64 -1.64
CA ASN A 137 -4.34 -10.65 -1.61
C ASN A 137 -2.94 -10.02 -1.80
N ILE A 138 -2.79 -9.06 -2.70
CA ILE A 138 -1.52 -8.32 -2.89
C ILE A 138 -1.16 -7.51 -1.63
N TRP A 139 -2.15 -6.92 -0.94
CA TRP A 139 -1.93 -6.30 0.36
C TRP A 139 -1.39 -7.28 1.39
N CYS A 140 -1.97 -8.49 1.48
CA CYS A 140 -1.47 -9.52 2.38
C CYS A 140 -0.03 -9.94 2.03
N GLU A 141 0.29 -10.12 0.74
CA GLU A 141 1.65 -10.42 0.28
C GLU A 141 2.65 -9.33 0.68
N SER A 142 2.30 -8.06 0.52
CA SER A 142 3.16 -6.92 0.89
C SER A 142 3.35 -6.78 2.41
N ALA A 143 2.30 -7.06 3.20
CA ALA A 143 2.39 -7.09 4.66
C ALA A 143 3.35 -8.19 5.15
N VAL A 144 3.23 -9.41 4.62
CA VAL A 144 4.12 -10.54 4.93
C VAL A 144 5.56 -10.25 4.45
N LEU A 145 5.73 -9.68 3.25
CA LEU A 145 7.03 -9.25 2.74
C LEU A 145 7.74 -8.31 3.71
N SER A 146 7.00 -7.39 4.33
CA SER A 146 7.59 -6.40 5.24
C SER A 146 8.01 -7.01 6.58
N GLN A 147 7.20 -7.91 7.15
CA GLN A 147 7.59 -8.71 8.33
C GLN A 147 8.84 -9.56 8.04
N LYS A 148 8.92 -10.13 6.83
CA LYS A 148 10.10 -10.86 6.35
C LYS A 148 11.32 -9.94 6.25
N CYS A 149 11.15 -8.71 5.75
CA CYS A 149 12.20 -7.70 5.68
C CYS A 149 12.69 -7.25 7.07
N GLU A 150 11.80 -6.99 8.03
CA GLU A 150 12.17 -6.68 9.42
C GLU A 150 13.04 -7.80 10.02
N SER A 151 12.57 -9.04 9.89
CA SER A 151 13.24 -10.23 10.42
C SER A 151 14.62 -10.45 9.78
N ALA A 152 14.71 -10.35 8.45
CA ALA A 152 15.95 -10.59 7.71
C ALA A 152 16.97 -9.45 7.87
N LEU A 153 16.51 -8.20 7.87
CA LEU A 153 17.37 -7.03 7.97
C LEU A 153 17.65 -6.60 9.42
N GLN A 154 16.99 -7.21 10.42
CA GLN A 154 17.10 -6.83 11.84
C GLN A 154 16.78 -5.34 12.08
N ILE A 155 15.75 -4.86 11.39
CA ILE A 155 15.25 -3.48 11.50
C ILE A 155 13.84 -3.49 12.09
N SER A 156 13.58 -2.59 13.04
CA SER A 156 12.29 -2.46 13.71
C SER A 156 11.43 -1.36 13.07
N GLY A 157 10.12 -1.57 13.07
CA GLY A 157 9.15 -0.51 12.80
C GLY A 157 8.77 -0.30 11.33
N LEU A 158 9.11 -1.22 10.43
CA LEU A 158 8.51 -1.24 9.09
C LEU A 158 7.01 -1.57 9.16
N PHE A 159 6.61 -2.53 10.01
CA PHE A 159 5.20 -2.91 10.13
C PHE A 159 4.34 -1.76 10.69
N GLY A 160 4.94 -0.89 11.50
CA GLY A 160 4.29 0.25 12.15
C GLY A 160 3.85 1.38 11.22
N LEU A 161 4.11 1.31 9.91
CA LEU A 161 3.77 2.38 8.96
C LEU A 161 3.22 1.91 7.60
N PHE A 162 2.53 0.77 7.54
CA PHE A 162 1.77 0.42 6.33
C PHE A 162 0.71 1.49 6.03
N GLY A 163 1.06 2.36 5.08
CA GLY A 163 0.40 3.64 4.78
C GLY A 163 -0.75 3.53 3.79
N ALA A 164 -1.36 2.36 3.67
CA ALA A 164 -2.55 2.17 2.87
C ALA A 164 -3.77 2.72 3.60
N THR A 165 -3.99 4.04 3.54
CA THR A 165 -5.08 4.81 4.19
C THR A 165 -5.25 4.59 5.71
N ARG A 166 -5.45 5.64 6.51
CA ARG A 166 -5.75 5.49 7.96
C ARG A 166 -6.88 4.48 8.24
N LEU A 167 -7.89 4.43 7.35
CA LEU A 167 -9.02 3.52 7.40
C LEU A 167 -8.60 2.05 7.26
N VAL A 168 -7.86 1.69 6.19
CA VAL A 168 -7.45 0.31 5.94
C VAL A 168 -6.32 -0.14 6.89
N ARG A 169 -5.45 0.77 7.36
CA ARG A 169 -4.53 0.48 8.49
C ARG A 169 -5.31 0.10 9.75
N GLY A 170 -6.26 0.92 10.19
CA GLY A 170 -7.05 0.62 11.39
C GLY A 170 -7.87 -0.67 11.27
N VAL A 171 -8.50 -0.90 10.11
CA VAL A 171 -9.37 -2.06 9.91
C VAL A 171 -8.61 -3.35 9.60
N LEU A 172 -7.47 -3.31 8.91
CA LEU A 172 -6.76 -4.54 8.50
C LEU A 172 -5.52 -4.89 9.35
N ALA A 173 -4.78 -3.89 9.86
CA ALA A 173 -3.53 -4.14 10.57
C ALA A 173 -3.71 -4.35 12.08
N GLU A 174 -4.71 -3.72 12.71
CA GLU A 174 -4.98 -3.91 14.15
C GLU A 174 -5.84 -5.15 14.46
N LEU A 175 -6.39 -5.82 13.44
CA LEU A 175 -7.37 -6.90 13.59
C LEU A 175 -6.93 -8.23 12.95
N ASP A 176 -5.64 -8.36 12.65
CA ASP A 176 -5.07 -9.53 11.97
C ASP A 176 -5.84 -9.93 10.71
N ALA A 177 -6.17 -8.98 9.83
CA ALA A 177 -7.09 -9.28 8.72
C ALA A 177 -6.55 -10.28 7.68
N HIS A 178 -5.27 -10.65 7.75
CA HIS A 178 -4.73 -11.81 7.03
C HIS A 178 -5.40 -13.13 7.48
N LEU A 179 -5.83 -13.23 8.74
CA LEU A 179 -6.64 -14.32 9.32
C LEU A 179 -8.13 -14.21 8.97
N TRP A 180 -8.61 -13.05 8.50
CA TRP A 180 -10.04 -12.88 8.20
C TRP A 180 -10.46 -13.71 6.98
N PRO A 181 -11.69 -14.26 6.98
CA PRO A 181 -12.29 -14.85 5.79
C PRO A 181 -12.21 -13.90 4.59
N LEU A 182 -11.83 -14.44 3.42
CA LEU A 182 -11.57 -13.65 2.22
C LEU A 182 -12.73 -12.70 1.86
N LYS A 183 -13.97 -13.19 1.96
CA LYS A 183 -15.20 -12.40 1.73
C LYS A 183 -15.34 -11.15 2.62
N ILE A 184 -14.80 -11.19 3.84
CA ILE A 184 -14.83 -10.05 4.76
C ILE A 184 -13.78 -9.02 4.32
N ARG A 185 -12.56 -9.46 3.96
CA ARG A 185 -11.53 -8.58 3.37
C ARG A 185 -12.02 -7.91 2.08
N GLU A 186 -12.64 -8.68 1.18
CA GLU A 186 -13.26 -8.19 -0.06
C GLU A 186 -14.30 -7.10 0.22
N LEU A 187 -15.21 -7.34 1.18
CA LEU A 187 -16.24 -6.38 1.58
C LEU A 187 -15.62 -5.08 2.09
N PHE A 188 -14.69 -5.13 3.04
CA PHE A 188 -14.06 -3.94 3.60
C PHE A 188 -13.18 -3.18 2.60
N ALA A 189 -12.43 -3.88 1.74
CA ALA A 189 -11.65 -3.25 0.67
C ALA A 189 -12.57 -2.53 -0.32
N SER A 190 -13.56 -3.26 -0.88
CA SER A 190 -14.59 -2.70 -1.76
C SER A 190 -15.27 -1.48 -1.15
N PHE A 191 -15.68 -1.58 0.11
CA PHE A 191 -16.36 -0.50 0.81
C PHE A 191 -15.47 0.75 0.95
N SER A 192 -14.24 0.57 1.42
CA SER A 192 -13.28 1.64 1.67
C SER A 192 -13.01 2.49 0.42
N PHE A 193 -13.01 1.87 -0.76
CA PHE A 193 -12.80 2.57 -2.03
C PHE A 193 -14.06 3.15 -2.64
N ARG A 194 -15.18 2.40 -2.63
CA ARG A 194 -16.43 2.83 -3.27
C ARG A 194 -17.07 4.05 -2.61
N PHE A 195 -16.93 4.16 -1.28
CA PHE A 195 -17.60 5.19 -0.48
C PHE A 195 -16.66 6.27 0.05
N SER A 196 -15.36 6.23 -0.30
CA SER A 196 -14.44 7.34 0.00
C SER A 196 -14.81 8.57 -0.83
N ALA A 197 -15.28 9.64 -0.19
CA ALA A 197 -15.66 10.86 -0.90
C ALA A 197 -14.46 11.50 -1.64
N ARG A 198 -13.24 11.28 -1.14
CA ARG A 198 -11.97 11.72 -1.77
C ARG A 198 -11.66 10.98 -3.07
N LEU A 199 -12.06 9.71 -3.17
CA LEU A 199 -11.78 8.86 -4.34
C LEU A 199 -12.95 8.75 -5.32
N HIS A 200 -14.16 9.19 -4.93
CA HIS A 200 -15.38 9.07 -5.73
C HIS A 200 -15.29 9.76 -7.09
N ALA A 201 -14.51 10.84 -7.21
CA ALA A 201 -14.37 11.64 -8.43
C ALA A 201 -13.18 11.21 -9.32
N ALA A 202 -12.30 10.33 -8.83
CA ALA A 202 -11.18 9.83 -9.62
C ALA A 202 -11.69 9.06 -10.84
N ARG A 203 -11.15 9.35 -12.02
CA ARG A 203 -11.44 8.66 -13.28
C ARG A 203 -10.16 7.96 -13.79
N LEU A 204 -10.31 6.91 -14.58
CA LEU A 204 -9.18 6.32 -15.29
C LEU A 204 -8.51 7.36 -16.22
N PRO A 205 -7.18 7.30 -16.40
CA PRO A 205 -6.50 8.07 -17.43
C PRO A 205 -6.87 7.49 -18.81
N MET A 206 -7.49 8.33 -19.64
CA MET A 206 -8.01 7.94 -20.95
C MET A 206 -7.59 8.96 -22.01
N VAL A 207 -7.36 8.48 -23.23
CA VAL A 207 -7.12 9.29 -24.44
C VAL A 207 -8.22 9.03 -25.47
N PRO A 208 -8.53 10.00 -26.36
CA PRO A 208 -9.42 9.75 -27.48
C PRO A 208 -8.89 8.64 -28.39
N VAL A 209 -9.82 7.88 -28.99
CA VAL A 209 -9.54 6.98 -30.11
C VAL A 209 -9.45 7.82 -31.39
N ASN A 210 -8.37 7.64 -32.16
CA ASN A 210 -8.17 8.31 -33.44
C ASN A 210 -9.20 7.83 -34.47
N ASP A 211 -9.64 8.72 -35.36
CA ASP A 211 -10.70 8.37 -36.33
C ASP A 211 -10.33 7.24 -37.30
N GLU A 212 -9.04 7.09 -37.63
CA GLU A 212 -8.53 5.97 -38.46
C GLU A 212 -8.77 4.58 -37.85
N ASP A 213 -8.96 4.49 -36.52
CA ASP A 213 -9.34 3.26 -35.83
C ASP A 213 -10.86 3.14 -35.64
N ASN A 214 -11.60 4.26 -35.61
CA ASN A 214 -13.07 4.25 -35.54
C ASN A 214 -13.70 3.69 -36.83
N ASP A 215 -13.12 3.98 -38.01
CA ASP A 215 -13.68 3.55 -39.30
C ASP A 215 -13.58 2.02 -39.52
N LYS A 216 -12.72 1.31 -38.77
CA LYS A 216 -12.61 -0.16 -38.79
C LYS A 216 -13.78 -0.87 -38.08
N GLU A 217 -14.56 -0.19 -37.24
CA GLU A 217 -15.77 -0.76 -36.61
C GLU A 217 -17.04 -0.64 -37.50
N GLY A 218 -16.94 -0.08 -38.71
CA GLY A 218 -17.99 -0.22 -39.75
C GLY A 218 -19.34 0.46 -39.44
N ARG A 219 -19.37 1.53 -38.64
CA ARG A 219 -20.62 2.20 -38.24
C ARG A 219 -20.91 3.42 -39.12
N GLY A 220 -22.01 3.36 -39.88
CA GLY A 220 -22.47 4.45 -40.73
C GLY A 220 -22.92 5.70 -39.97
N ASN A 221 -22.73 6.86 -40.60
CA ASN A 221 -23.17 8.17 -40.09
C ASN A 221 -24.69 8.22 -39.83
N ALA A 222 -25.09 8.55 -38.60
CA ALA A 222 -26.42 9.12 -38.31
C ALA A 222 -26.40 9.89 -36.99
N ASP A 223 -26.04 9.22 -35.89
CA ASP A 223 -25.99 9.83 -34.56
C ASP A 223 -24.59 10.38 -34.26
N LYS A 224 -24.56 11.54 -33.59
CA LYS A 224 -23.35 12.30 -33.23
C LYS A 224 -22.25 11.35 -32.76
N LYS A 225 -21.12 11.28 -33.50
CA LYS A 225 -19.92 10.48 -33.14
C LYS A 225 -19.48 10.84 -31.70
N GLN A 226 -19.97 10.11 -30.71
CA GLN A 226 -19.54 10.30 -29.32
C GLN A 226 -18.10 9.83 -29.25
N GLN A 227 -17.18 10.77 -29.01
CA GLN A 227 -15.75 10.53 -28.99
C GLN A 227 -15.43 9.36 -28.05
N ARG A 228 -15.07 8.22 -28.63
CA ARG A 228 -14.69 7.04 -27.84
C ARG A 228 -13.32 7.30 -27.21
N LEU A 229 -13.18 6.78 -26.00
CA LEU A 229 -11.97 6.88 -25.19
C LEU A 229 -11.36 5.49 -25.05
N ARG A 230 -10.03 5.42 -25.06
CA ARG A 230 -9.25 4.21 -24.72
C ARG A 230 -8.33 4.51 -23.55
N PHE A 231 -7.92 3.47 -22.83
CA PHE A 231 -6.98 3.63 -21.72
C PHE A 231 -5.65 4.21 -22.19
N ASP A 232 -5.10 5.16 -21.42
CA ASP A 232 -3.78 5.72 -21.68
C ASP A 232 -2.67 4.82 -21.14
N THR A 233 -2.11 3.99 -22.02
CA THR A 233 -0.99 3.09 -21.68
C THR A 233 0.30 3.83 -21.34
N ASN A 234 0.41 5.13 -21.64
CA ASN A 234 1.56 5.96 -21.29
C ASN A 234 1.38 6.65 -19.93
N SER A 235 0.25 6.43 -19.25
CA SER A 235 0.02 7.00 -17.92
C SER A 235 1.01 6.46 -16.90
N ARG A 236 1.54 7.35 -16.06
CA ARG A 236 2.42 7.00 -14.93
C ARG A 236 1.81 5.98 -13.97
N ALA A 237 0.48 5.91 -13.87
CA ALA A 237 -0.26 4.92 -13.08
C ALA A 237 -0.09 3.45 -13.58
N ILE A 238 0.58 3.25 -14.72
CA ILE A 238 0.98 1.95 -15.28
C ILE A 238 2.50 1.92 -15.50
N VAL A 239 3.09 2.96 -16.09
CA VAL A 239 4.52 3.00 -16.41
C VAL A 239 5.39 2.99 -15.15
N ASP A 240 5.07 3.84 -14.16
CA ASP A 240 5.83 3.91 -12.92
C ASP A 240 5.43 2.75 -11.99
N ASP A 241 4.13 2.56 -11.75
CA ASP A 241 3.63 1.63 -10.73
C ASP A 241 3.95 0.15 -11.04
N ILE A 242 4.13 -0.25 -12.31
CA ILE A 242 4.61 -1.61 -12.65
C ILE A 242 6.13 -1.72 -12.44
N GLY A 243 6.91 -0.99 -13.26
CA GLY A 243 8.37 -1.18 -13.33
C GLY A 243 9.12 -0.63 -12.11
N HIS A 244 8.59 0.42 -11.48
CA HIS A 244 9.19 1.12 -10.33
C HIS A 244 8.34 0.98 -9.05
N GLY A 245 7.27 0.18 -9.10
CA GLY A 245 6.45 -0.20 -7.96
C GLY A 245 6.43 -1.72 -7.74
N LEU A 246 5.51 -2.43 -8.39
CA LEU A 246 5.32 -3.88 -8.23
C LEU A 246 6.61 -4.70 -8.45
N VAL A 247 7.37 -4.39 -9.50
CA VAL A 247 8.61 -5.10 -9.83
C VAL A 247 9.69 -4.86 -8.75
N VAL A 248 9.67 -3.72 -8.06
CA VAL A 248 10.55 -3.44 -6.92
C VAL A 248 10.19 -4.33 -5.73
N LEU A 249 8.89 -4.46 -5.42
CA LEU A 249 8.40 -5.37 -4.37
C LEU A 249 8.81 -6.82 -4.67
N LEU A 250 8.62 -7.28 -5.90
CA LEU A 250 9.03 -8.62 -6.33
C LEU A 250 10.56 -8.83 -6.25
N GLY A 251 11.35 -7.80 -6.58
CA GLY A 251 12.81 -7.85 -6.46
C GLY A 251 13.28 -7.97 -5.01
N ILE A 252 12.68 -7.22 -4.09
CA ILE A 252 12.92 -7.34 -2.64
C ILE A 252 12.46 -8.74 -2.15
N ALA A 253 11.31 -9.22 -2.60
CA ALA A 253 10.77 -10.53 -2.25
C ALA A 253 11.67 -11.70 -2.68
N LYS A 254 12.27 -11.61 -3.89
CA LYS A 254 13.28 -12.57 -4.38
C LYS A 254 14.50 -12.64 -3.44
N ILE A 255 14.97 -11.50 -2.93
CA ILE A 255 16.10 -11.43 -1.98
C ILE A 255 15.75 -12.06 -0.62
N VAL A 256 14.60 -11.70 -0.03
CA VAL A 256 14.21 -12.20 1.30
C VAL A 256 13.53 -13.57 1.27
N LYS A 257 13.45 -14.21 0.09
CA LYS A 257 12.84 -15.52 -0.16
C LYS A 257 11.37 -15.55 0.31
N GLN A 258 10.59 -14.59 -0.19
CA GLN A 258 9.15 -14.49 0.02
C GLN A 258 8.41 -14.67 -1.30
N ASP A 259 7.44 -15.59 -1.34
CA ASP A 259 6.57 -15.76 -2.50
C ASP A 259 5.51 -14.64 -2.56
N MET A 260 5.25 -14.13 -3.76
CA MET A 260 4.19 -13.14 -4.03
C MET A 260 3.42 -13.49 -5.33
N PRO A 261 2.75 -14.65 -5.40
CA PRO A 261 2.13 -15.15 -6.63
C PRO A 261 1.04 -14.23 -7.21
N HIS A 262 0.26 -13.53 -6.39
CA HIS A 262 -0.79 -12.62 -6.87
C HIS A 262 -0.18 -11.35 -7.48
N THR A 263 0.90 -10.86 -6.89
CA THR A 263 1.70 -9.74 -7.39
C THR A 263 2.39 -10.10 -8.71
N MET A 264 3.02 -11.28 -8.79
CA MET A 264 3.61 -11.80 -10.04
C MET A 264 2.56 -11.93 -11.15
N GLN A 265 1.40 -12.50 -10.84
CA GLN A 265 0.28 -12.64 -11.78
C GLN A 265 -0.25 -11.28 -12.27
N LEU A 266 -0.29 -10.25 -11.41
CA LEU A 266 -0.66 -8.90 -11.82
C LEU A 266 0.38 -8.27 -12.75
N VAL A 267 1.67 -8.42 -12.46
CA VAL A 267 2.75 -7.92 -13.34
C VAL A 267 2.70 -8.62 -14.70
N LEU A 268 2.55 -9.95 -14.74
CA LEU A 268 2.42 -10.70 -15.99
C LEU A 268 1.25 -10.21 -16.86
N GLU A 269 0.08 -9.99 -16.26
CA GLU A 269 -1.10 -9.49 -16.97
C GLU A 269 -0.93 -8.07 -17.53
N GLN A 270 -0.10 -7.23 -16.89
CA GLN A 270 -0.02 -5.80 -17.20
C GLN A 270 1.26 -5.35 -17.89
N GLN A 271 2.32 -6.16 -17.90
CA GLN A 271 3.57 -5.81 -18.60
C GLN A 271 3.37 -5.59 -20.11
N VAL A 272 2.29 -6.14 -20.69
CA VAL A 272 1.81 -5.86 -22.05
C VAL A 272 1.49 -4.37 -22.31
N TYR A 273 1.00 -3.63 -21.32
CA TYR A 273 0.67 -2.20 -21.49
C TYR A 273 1.91 -1.33 -21.60
N VAL A 274 2.96 -1.66 -20.83
CA VAL A 274 4.27 -0.98 -20.88
C VAL A 274 5.19 -1.55 -21.97
N LYS A 275 4.78 -2.61 -22.66
CA LYS A 275 5.55 -3.32 -23.71
C LYS A 275 6.90 -3.85 -23.21
N LYS A 276 6.96 -4.25 -21.94
CA LYS A 276 8.12 -4.84 -21.29
C LYS A 276 7.80 -6.26 -20.80
N GLU A 277 8.83 -7.01 -20.48
CA GLU A 277 8.76 -8.36 -19.92
C GLU A 277 9.60 -8.41 -18.64
N PHE A 278 8.94 -8.46 -17.48
CA PHE A 278 9.57 -8.51 -16.16
C PHE A 278 9.36 -9.87 -15.50
N VAL A 279 8.16 -10.44 -15.65
CA VAL A 279 7.77 -11.76 -15.15
C VAL A 279 7.55 -12.69 -16.35
N VAL A 280 8.08 -13.89 -16.26
CA VAL A 280 7.94 -14.96 -17.27
C VAL A 280 7.49 -16.26 -16.62
N PHE A 281 6.97 -17.18 -17.43
CA PHE A 281 6.62 -18.53 -16.98
C PHE A 281 7.75 -19.50 -17.34
N CYS A 282 8.41 -20.05 -16.32
CA CYS A 282 9.53 -20.98 -16.45
C CYS A 282 9.28 -22.21 -15.56
N ASP A 283 9.52 -23.43 -16.06
CA ASP A 283 9.37 -24.70 -15.34
C ASP A 283 8.06 -24.84 -14.53
N GLY A 284 6.94 -24.40 -15.12
CA GLY A 284 5.62 -24.48 -14.49
C GLY A 284 5.29 -23.38 -13.48
N LYS A 285 6.15 -22.36 -13.34
CA LYS A 285 6.04 -21.30 -12.31
C LYS A 285 6.26 -19.91 -12.90
N LEU A 286 5.74 -18.89 -12.22
CA LEU A 286 6.10 -17.50 -12.49
C LEU A 286 7.43 -17.16 -11.83
N VAL A 287 8.32 -16.50 -12.58
CA VAL A 287 9.63 -16.05 -12.09
C VAL A 287 9.90 -14.61 -12.53
N LEU A 288 10.57 -13.84 -11.66
CA LEU A 288 11.03 -12.48 -11.95
C LEU A 288 12.39 -12.54 -12.69
N GLU A 289 12.33 -12.92 -13.96
CA GLU A 289 13.49 -13.16 -14.85
C GLU A 289 13.21 -12.76 -16.31
N GLY A 290 12.23 -11.88 -16.54
CA GLY A 290 11.96 -11.33 -17.86
C GLY A 290 13.10 -10.44 -18.38
N ARG A 291 13.29 -10.41 -19.71
CA ARG A 291 14.45 -9.76 -20.35
C ARG A 291 14.62 -8.28 -19.99
N ASP A 292 13.52 -7.58 -19.71
CA ASP A 292 13.48 -6.14 -19.46
C ASP A 292 13.63 -5.80 -17.96
N LEU A 293 13.91 -6.78 -17.08
CA LEU A 293 14.10 -6.59 -15.64
C LEU A 293 15.19 -5.55 -15.30
N HIS A 294 16.20 -5.40 -16.15
CA HIS A 294 17.28 -4.43 -16.00
C HIS A 294 16.85 -2.97 -16.24
N GLU A 295 15.67 -2.73 -16.82
CA GLU A 295 15.06 -1.40 -16.99
C GLU A 295 14.06 -1.05 -15.87
N SER A 296 14.00 -1.88 -14.82
CA SER A 296 13.08 -1.69 -13.69
C SER A 296 13.77 -1.03 -12.49
N GLY A 297 12.96 -0.62 -11.50
CA GLY A 297 13.47 -0.18 -10.19
C GLY A 297 13.89 -1.32 -9.25
N ALA A 298 13.86 -2.59 -9.68
CA ALA A 298 14.19 -3.72 -8.81
C ALA A 298 15.66 -3.69 -8.36
N PRO A 299 15.98 -4.10 -7.11
CA PRO A 299 17.37 -4.14 -6.62
C PRO A 299 18.34 -4.87 -7.57
N GLN A 300 17.86 -5.92 -8.25
CA GLN A 300 18.63 -6.71 -9.20
C GLN A 300 19.12 -5.89 -10.41
N ALA A 301 18.38 -4.88 -10.85
CA ALA A 301 18.81 -3.96 -11.93
C ALA A 301 20.06 -3.13 -11.54
N TYR A 302 20.31 -2.98 -10.23
CA TYR A 302 21.46 -2.29 -9.65
C TYR A 302 22.52 -3.25 -9.09
N GLY A 303 22.47 -4.53 -9.47
CA GLY A 303 23.42 -5.56 -9.00
C GLY A 303 23.16 -6.08 -7.58
N VAL A 304 22.11 -5.62 -6.89
CA VAL A 304 21.76 -6.07 -5.54
C VAL A 304 20.89 -7.32 -5.62
N ASN A 305 21.52 -8.48 -5.38
CA ASN A 305 20.93 -9.80 -5.58
C ASN A 305 20.73 -10.61 -4.29
N ASP A 306 21.23 -10.13 -3.16
CA ASP A 306 21.20 -10.82 -1.88
C ASP A 306 20.90 -9.89 -0.69
N LEU A 307 20.84 -10.50 0.50
CA LEU A 307 20.47 -9.82 1.74
C LEU A 307 21.58 -8.88 2.25
N GLU A 308 22.84 -9.10 1.86
CA GLU A 308 23.96 -8.24 2.25
C GLU A 308 23.94 -6.94 1.44
N GLY A 309 23.77 -7.03 0.13
CA GLY A 309 23.58 -5.86 -0.74
C GLY A 309 22.32 -5.06 -0.36
N LEU A 310 21.20 -5.73 -0.04
CA LEU A 310 19.98 -5.06 0.42
C LEU A 310 20.18 -4.38 1.77
N ARG A 311 20.91 -5.01 2.70
CA ARG A 311 21.31 -4.38 3.96
C ARG A 311 22.18 -3.15 3.73
N GLY A 312 23.15 -3.23 2.81
CA GLY A 312 24.00 -2.12 2.39
C GLY A 312 23.20 -0.90 1.91
N LEU A 313 22.23 -1.11 1.02
CA LEU A 313 21.32 -0.03 0.56
C LEU A 313 20.58 0.65 1.73
N VAL A 314 20.11 -0.14 2.69
CA VAL A 314 19.36 0.36 3.86
C VAL A 314 20.27 1.06 4.88
N THR A 315 21.53 0.65 5.03
CA THR A 315 22.47 1.24 6.02
C THR A 315 23.27 2.42 5.48
N MET A 316 23.66 2.45 4.20
CA MET A 316 24.45 3.55 3.63
C MET A 316 23.78 4.92 3.79
N GLN A 317 22.44 4.97 3.75
CA GLN A 317 21.71 6.23 3.97
C GLN A 317 21.85 6.79 5.40
N LYS A 318 22.17 5.98 6.41
CA LYS A 318 22.41 6.47 7.78
C LYS A 318 23.72 7.25 7.89
N MET A 319 24.74 6.93 7.09
CA MET A 319 26.06 7.56 7.18
C MET A 319 26.13 8.92 6.49
N ASN A 320 25.39 9.12 5.39
CA ASN A 320 25.38 10.39 4.66
C ASN A 320 24.55 11.50 5.31
N LEU A 321 23.73 11.18 6.32
CA LEU A 321 22.98 12.16 7.11
C LEU A 321 23.79 12.71 8.31
N THR A 322 24.80 11.98 8.78
CA THR A 322 25.64 12.38 9.93
C THR A 322 26.87 13.21 9.54
N THR A 323 27.24 13.27 8.26
CA THR A 323 28.50 13.88 7.80
C THR A 323 28.38 15.31 7.25
N ASN A 324 27.18 15.89 7.20
CA ASN A 324 26.93 17.23 6.65
C ASN A 324 26.46 18.27 7.68
N VAL A 325 26.63 18.01 8.99
CA VAL A 325 26.56 19.06 10.02
C VAL A 325 27.97 19.59 10.23
N ASP A 326 28.45 20.38 9.27
CA ASP A 326 29.71 21.11 9.39
C ASP A 326 29.55 22.15 10.50
N THR A 327 30.21 21.94 11.64
CA THR A 327 30.19 22.87 12.79
C THR A 327 31.15 24.05 12.58
N THR A 328 31.24 24.55 11.35
CA THR A 328 32.06 25.72 10.98
C THR A 328 31.26 27.01 11.21
N ASN A 329 30.97 27.33 12.47
CA ASN A 329 30.39 28.63 12.84
C ASN A 329 30.76 29.13 14.25
N ASP A 330 31.80 28.56 14.88
CA ASP A 330 32.42 29.08 16.12
C ASP A 330 33.90 29.40 15.87
N GLU A 331 34.19 30.42 15.03
CA GLU A 331 35.44 31.20 15.08
C GLU A 331 35.38 32.47 14.20
N LYS A 332 34.67 33.52 14.69
CA LYS A 332 35.00 34.96 14.53
C LYS A 332 34.00 35.89 15.22
#